data_AF-A0A1G0FPG8-F1
#
_entry.id   AF-A0A1G0FPG8-F1
#
_cell.length_a   1.000
_cell.length_b   1.000
_cell.length_c   1.000
_cell.angle_alpha   90.00
_cell.angle_beta   90.00
_cell.angle_gamma   90.00
#
_symmetry.space_group_name_H-M   'P 1'
#
loop_
_entity.id
_entity.type
_entity.pdbx_description
1 polymer ?
#
loop_
_entity_poly.entity_id
_entity_poly.type
_entity_poly.pdbx_seq_one_letter_code
_entity_poly.pdbx_strand_id
1 'polypeptide(L)'
;MEGTSLEKKLAWMDEQRRKDAEVIRRLIERIEASEEASGKLNRQIQDLSTELARLAVLAARIHQLDDTLTKHRTEVSRQLEASDGRRTERERQLEQVRRKDHDDHAKAIGELRHQVEAIDELRRAVESRREEEIRIARSIATFEKRMDKFEAGDEERGRALEAAEQMRRQDSRRLSEWSNEVAESRNRAESLRASLDHFDDRIRAMEVRQAEIESAEGERREAQNVFLDQQNVRMVEFERIWKEQVRRIDAFEVQSKEMAERAQVYDETHRSMKLLHTELDKALEGMARNVGEIVEMQRLSDDRHKQEWAVFQAEDQKRWSAFRGAHDERWREHDRIHEKQAAEIEQLQSTASQALHESVQLGDHVQRRIAELFSLLREWALEGEQPSGRVR
;
A
#
# COMPACT_ATOMS: atom_id res chain seq x y z
N MET A 1 -224.69 47.21 -177.08
CA MET A 1 -224.96 46.27 -175.98
C MET A 1 -223.62 45.79 -175.45
N GLU A 2 -223.47 45.78 -174.12
CA GLU A 2 -222.57 44.88 -173.39
C GLU A 2 -221.07 45.01 -173.72
N GLY A 3 -220.32 45.96 -173.18
CA GLY A 3 -220.46 46.59 -171.87
C GLY A 3 -219.93 45.71 -170.73
N THR A 4 -220.25 44.41 -170.71
CA THR A 4 -220.24 43.65 -169.44
C THR A 4 -219.32 42.42 -169.41
N SER A 5 -218.65 42.07 -170.53
CA SER A 5 -217.73 40.91 -170.58
C SER A 5 -216.24 41.26 -170.47
N LEU A 6 -215.83 42.51 -170.71
CA LEU A 6 -214.40 42.92 -170.68
C LEU A 6 -213.95 43.39 -169.28
N GLU A 7 -214.83 44.03 -168.50
CA GLU A 7 -214.52 44.49 -167.13
C GLU A 7 -214.25 43.34 -166.16
N LYS A 8 -214.94 42.19 -166.31
CA LYS A 8 -214.70 40.99 -165.49
C LYS A 8 -213.34 40.32 -165.77
N LYS A 9 -212.74 40.53 -166.94
CA LYS A 9 -211.47 39.90 -167.34
C LYS A 9 -210.25 40.71 -166.88
N LEU A 10 -210.36 42.04 -166.78
CA LEU A 10 -209.25 42.89 -166.31
C LEU A 10 -209.20 42.99 -164.78
N ALA A 11 -210.34 42.99 -164.08
CA ALA A 11 -210.37 42.87 -162.61
C ALA A 11 -209.68 41.59 -162.11
N TRP A 12 -209.73 40.50 -162.89
CA TRP A 12 -208.98 39.28 -162.61
C TRP A 12 -207.46 39.43 -162.83
N MET A 13 -207.03 40.26 -163.78
CA MET A 13 -205.61 40.61 -163.96
C MET A 13 -205.08 41.49 -162.84
N ASP A 14 -205.87 42.43 -162.32
CA ASP A 14 -205.47 43.25 -161.16
C ASP A 14 -205.39 42.42 -159.87
N GLU A 15 -206.29 41.46 -159.70
CA GLU A 15 -206.26 40.51 -158.57
C GLU A 15 -205.03 39.57 -158.64
N GLN A 16 -204.63 39.15 -159.85
CA GLN A 16 -203.40 38.37 -160.05
C GLN A 16 -202.13 39.19 -159.77
N ARG A 17 -202.04 40.45 -160.24
CA ARG A 17 -200.90 41.33 -159.91
C ARG A 17 -200.77 41.60 -158.41
N ARG A 18 -201.90 41.68 -157.71
CA ARG A 18 -201.91 41.88 -156.26
C ARG A 18 -201.38 40.66 -155.50
N LYS A 19 -201.72 39.44 -155.96
CA LYS A 19 -201.17 38.18 -155.43
C LYS A 19 -199.68 38.04 -155.71
N ASP A 20 -199.21 38.38 -156.91
CA ASP A 20 -197.78 38.36 -157.25
C ASP A 20 -196.97 39.36 -156.41
N ALA A 21 -197.50 40.57 -156.20
CA ALA A 21 -196.85 41.57 -155.34
C ALA A 21 -196.75 41.12 -153.88
N GLU A 22 -197.73 40.36 -153.38
CA GLU A 22 -197.74 39.82 -152.02
C GLU A 22 -196.76 38.64 -151.85
N VAL A 23 -196.62 37.78 -152.88
CA VAL A 23 -195.61 36.72 -152.91
C VAL A 23 -194.20 37.29 -152.98
N ILE A 24 -193.97 38.30 -153.81
CA ILE A 24 -192.67 38.98 -153.93
C ILE A 24 -192.29 39.65 -152.61
N ARG A 25 -193.22 40.30 -151.92
CA ARG A 25 -192.94 40.93 -150.60
C ARG A 25 -192.53 39.90 -149.56
N ARG A 26 -193.18 38.73 -149.50
CA ARG A 26 -192.77 37.62 -148.63
C ARG A 26 -191.38 37.07 -148.96
N LEU A 27 -191.00 37.05 -150.24
CA LEU A 27 -189.66 36.61 -150.64
C LEU A 27 -188.58 37.63 -150.22
N ILE A 28 -188.87 38.93 -150.32
CA ILE A 28 -187.95 39.98 -149.86
C ILE A 28 -187.77 39.91 -148.35
N GLU A 29 -188.85 39.82 -147.57
CA GLU A 29 -188.77 39.67 -146.10
C GLU A 29 -187.97 38.43 -145.69
N ARG A 30 -188.06 37.33 -146.45
CA ARG A 30 -187.32 36.10 -146.18
C ARG A 30 -185.85 36.18 -146.57
N ILE A 31 -185.51 36.95 -147.60
CA ILE A 31 -184.12 37.25 -147.99
C ILE A 31 -183.47 38.15 -146.93
N GLU A 32 -184.14 39.21 -146.49
CA GLU A 32 -183.63 40.10 -145.43
C GLU A 32 -183.38 39.33 -144.12
N ALA A 33 -184.31 38.45 -143.72
CA ALA A 33 -184.12 37.60 -142.54
C ALA A 33 -182.92 36.64 -142.68
N SER A 34 -182.67 36.12 -143.89
CA SER A 34 -181.54 35.23 -144.18
C SER A 34 -180.20 35.97 -144.18
N GLU A 35 -180.15 37.20 -144.69
CA GLU A 35 -178.95 38.04 -144.65
C GLU A 35 -178.62 38.48 -143.22
N GLU A 36 -179.62 38.82 -142.42
CA GLU A 36 -179.43 39.15 -141.00
C GLU A 36 -178.88 37.96 -140.20
N ALA A 37 -179.38 36.75 -140.48
CA ALA A 37 -178.87 35.51 -139.88
C ALA A 37 -177.41 35.21 -140.28
N SER A 38 -177.07 35.42 -141.56
CA SER A 38 -175.70 35.26 -142.06
C SER A 38 -174.73 36.26 -141.42
N GLY A 39 -175.17 37.51 -141.25
CA GLY A 39 -174.40 38.54 -140.55
C GLY A 39 -174.15 38.18 -139.07
N LYS A 40 -175.14 37.61 -138.37
CA LYS A 40 -174.99 37.15 -136.98
C LYS A 40 -174.01 35.98 -136.86
N LEU A 41 -174.10 34.98 -137.75
CA LEU A 41 -173.18 33.84 -137.79
C LEU A 41 -171.74 34.28 -138.04
N ASN A 42 -171.52 35.22 -138.96
CA ASN A 42 -170.17 35.71 -139.26
C ASN A 42 -169.54 36.46 -138.06
N ARG A 43 -170.34 37.20 -137.29
CA ARG A 43 -169.89 37.81 -136.02
C ARG A 43 -169.51 36.76 -134.98
N GLN A 44 -170.32 35.70 -134.81
CA GLN A 44 -169.97 34.59 -133.91
C GLN A 44 -168.69 33.87 -134.31
N ILE A 45 -168.44 33.68 -135.61
CA ILE A 45 -167.20 33.09 -136.11
C ILE A 45 -165.99 33.98 -135.77
N GLN A 46 -166.11 35.30 -135.91
CA GLN A 46 -165.06 36.23 -135.49
C GLN A 46 -164.81 36.18 -133.99
N ASP A 47 -165.87 36.20 -133.16
CA ASP A 47 -165.74 36.13 -131.70
C ASP A 47 -165.04 34.83 -131.28
N LEU A 48 -165.46 33.67 -131.79
CA LEU A 48 -164.81 32.39 -131.52
C LEU A 48 -163.35 32.35 -131.98
N SER A 49 -163.04 32.94 -133.13
CA SER A 49 -161.65 33.04 -133.61
C SER A 49 -160.78 33.87 -132.66
N THR A 50 -161.33 34.95 -132.09
CA THR A 50 -160.59 35.76 -131.10
C THR A 50 -160.41 35.05 -129.76
N GLU A 51 -161.40 34.27 -129.32
CA GLU A 51 -161.25 33.40 -128.14
C GLU A 51 -160.21 32.31 -128.36
N LEU A 52 -160.19 31.68 -129.53
CA LEU A 52 -159.20 30.65 -129.86
C LEU A 52 -157.77 31.21 -129.84
N ALA A 53 -157.58 32.42 -130.38
CA ALA A 53 -156.30 33.13 -130.32
C ALA A 53 -155.88 33.44 -128.86
N ARG A 54 -156.82 33.85 -128.00
CA ARG A 54 -156.56 34.05 -126.56
C ARG A 54 -156.15 32.75 -125.86
N LEU A 55 -156.83 31.63 -126.15
CA LEU A 55 -156.50 30.33 -125.57
C LEU A 55 -155.13 29.83 -126.01
N ALA A 56 -154.75 30.05 -127.27
CA ALA A 56 -153.41 29.71 -127.76
C ALA A 56 -152.30 30.49 -127.00
N VAL A 57 -152.53 31.77 -126.70
CA VAL A 57 -151.60 32.58 -125.88
C VAL A 57 -151.51 32.06 -124.44
N LEU A 58 -152.64 31.66 -123.84
CA LEU A 58 -152.64 31.07 -122.50
C LEU A 58 -151.91 29.72 -122.46
N ALA A 59 -152.10 28.86 -123.47
CA ALA A 59 -151.39 27.58 -123.58
C ALA A 59 -149.86 27.77 -123.70
N ALA A 60 -149.41 28.74 -124.51
CA ALA A 60 -147.99 29.09 -124.61
C ALA A 60 -147.42 29.56 -123.25
N ARG A 61 -148.21 30.31 -122.48
CA ARG A 61 -147.81 30.77 -121.14
C ARG A 61 -147.75 29.64 -120.11
N ILE A 62 -148.62 28.63 -120.24
CA ILE A 62 -148.56 27.40 -119.43
C ILE A 62 -147.28 26.62 -119.74
N HIS A 63 -146.93 26.44 -121.02
CA HIS A 63 -145.65 25.80 -121.39
C HIS A 63 -144.43 26.56 -120.85
N GLN A 64 -144.44 27.89 -120.89
CA GLN A 64 -143.39 28.70 -120.27
C GLN A 64 -143.33 28.49 -118.75
N LEU A 65 -144.48 28.38 -118.07
CA LEU A 65 -144.52 28.08 -116.64
C LEU A 65 -143.95 26.69 -116.34
N ASP A 66 -144.31 25.65 -117.11
CA ASP A 66 -143.75 24.30 -116.94
C ASP A 66 -142.23 24.27 -117.15
N ASP A 67 -141.72 25.00 -118.15
CA ASP A 67 -140.27 25.14 -118.36
C ASP A 67 -139.60 25.84 -117.17
N THR A 68 -140.21 26.90 -116.63
CA THR A 68 -139.66 27.59 -115.45
C THR A 68 -139.72 26.71 -114.20
N LEU A 69 -140.79 25.95 -113.99
CA LEU A 69 -140.93 25.01 -112.88
C LEU A 69 -139.90 23.88 -112.97
N THR A 70 -139.66 23.36 -114.18
CA THR A 70 -138.65 22.32 -114.41
C THR A 70 -137.26 22.85 -114.10
N LYS A 71 -136.91 24.05 -114.60
CA LYS A 71 -135.65 24.73 -114.26
C LYS A 71 -135.52 24.98 -112.75
N HIS A 72 -136.59 25.41 -112.10
CA HIS A 72 -136.58 25.68 -110.67
C HIS A 72 -136.40 24.39 -109.86
N ARG A 73 -137.03 23.29 -110.26
CA ARG A 73 -136.85 21.96 -109.65
C ARG A 73 -135.43 21.46 -109.81
N THR A 74 -134.81 21.62 -110.98
CA THR A 74 -133.40 21.25 -111.18
C THR A 74 -132.47 22.09 -110.34
N GLU A 75 -132.71 23.41 -110.24
CA GLU A 75 -131.87 24.29 -109.42
C GLU A 75 -132.04 24.00 -107.92
N VAL A 76 -133.26 23.74 -107.45
CA VAL A 76 -133.52 23.34 -106.06
C VAL A 76 -132.84 22.01 -105.76
N SER A 77 -132.91 21.03 -106.65
CA SER A 77 -132.22 19.73 -106.46
C SER A 77 -130.71 19.92 -106.38
N ARG A 78 -130.14 20.74 -107.27
CA ARG A 78 -128.71 21.08 -107.27
C ARG A 78 -128.30 21.83 -105.99
N GLN A 79 -129.12 22.76 -105.52
CA GLN A 79 -128.87 23.48 -104.26
C GLN A 79 -128.96 22.55 -103.05
N LEU A 80 -129.89 21.59 -103.06
CA LEU A 80 -130.02 20.58 -102.02
C LEU A 80 -128.79 19.68 -101.98
N GLU A 81 -128.36 19.13 -103.13
CA GLU A 81 -127.14 18.32 -103.27
C GLU A 81 -125.89 19.10 -102.82
N ALA A 82 -125.77 20.37 -103.23
CA ALA A 82 -124.65 21.22 -102.81
C ALA A 82 -124.69 21.56 -101.31
N SER A 83 -125.88 21.61 -100.69
CA SER A 83 -126.07 21.81 -99.26
C SER A 83 -125.72 20.54 -98.48
N ASP A 84 -126.19 19.37 -98.94
CA ASP A 84 -125.90 18.08 -98.34
C ASP A 84 -124.43 17.68 -98.49
N GLY A 85 -123.81 17.98 -99.63
CA GLY A 85 -122.37 17.88 -99.82
C GLY A 85 -121.58 18.76 -98.84
N ARG A 86 -122.03 20.00 -98.62
CA ARG A 86 -121.43 20.89 -97.60
C ARG A 86 -121.64 20.38 -96.18
N ARG A 87 -122.79 19.76 -95.88
CA ARG A 87 -123.08 19.18 -94.56
C ARG A 87 -122.20 17.95 -94.28
N THR A 88 -122.14 17.01 -95.21
CA THR A 88 -121.33 15.79 -95.10
C THR A 88 -119.83 16.11 -95.00
N GLU A 89 -119.33 17.07 -95.78
CA GLU A 89 -117.93 17.50 -95.68
C GLU A 89 -117.63 18.17 -94.33
N ARG A 90 -118.53 19.03 -93.83
CA ARG A 90 -118.39 19.61 -92.47
C ARG A 90 -118.40 18.53 -91.40
N GLU A 91 -119.29 17.54 -91.51
CA GLU A 91 -119.37 16.43 -90.55
C GLU A 91 -118.10 15.59 -90.56
N ARG A 92 -117.55 15.30 -91.75
CA ARG A 92 -116.27 14.61 -91.93
C ARG A 92 -115.11 15.41 -91.32
N GLN A 93 -115.05 16.71 -91.54
CA GLN A 93 -114.02 17.59 -90.97
C GLN A 93 -114.12 17.66 -89.44
N LEU A 94 -115.33 17.81 -88.90
CA LEU A 94 -115.55 17.79 -87.45
C LEU A 94 -115.16 16.45 -86.84
N GLU A 95 -115.48 15.34 -87.48
CA GLU A 95 -115.08 14.01 -87.03
C GLU A 95 -113.57 13.81 -87.09
N GLN A 96 -112.90 14.33 -88.13
CA GLN A 96 -111.44 14.29 -88.23
C GLN A 96 -110.77 15.11 -87.13
N VAL A 97 -111.28 16.31 -86.84
CA VAL A 97 -110.78 17.15 -85.73
C VAL A 97 -111.00 16.43 -84.39
N ARG A 98 -112.19 15.90 -84.13
CA ARG A 98 -112.48 15.14 -82.90
C ARG A 98 -111.56 13.94 -82.72
N ARG A 99 -111.29 13.16 -83.78
CA ARG A 99 -110.36 12.03 -83.72
C ARG A 99 -108.93 12.48 -83.43
N LYS A 100 -108.48 13.54 -84.10
CA LYS A 100 -107.15 14.10 -83.84
C LYS A 100 -107.03 14.61 -82.41
N ASP A 101 -108.02 15.34 -81.91
CA ASP A 101 -108.03 15.83 -80.53
C ASP A 101 -108.03 14.65 -79.54
N HIS A 102 -108.79 13.59 -79.80
CA HIS A 102 -108.76 12.37 -78.99
C HIS A 102 -107.39 11.69 -79.00
N ASP A 103 -106.74 11.58 -80.16
CA ASP A 103 -105.40 11.00 -80.28
C ASP A 103 -104.35 11.86 -79.56
N ASP A 104 -104.43 13.18 -79.68
CA ASP A 104 -103.53 14.14 -79.03
C ASP A 104 -103.74 14.12 -77.50
N HIS A 105 -105.00 14.05 -77.03
CA HIS A 105 -105.32 13.84 -75.62
C HIS A 105 -104.82 12.48 -75.10
N ALA A 106 -104.98 11.41 -75.86
CA ALA A 106 -104.49 10.08 -75.48
C ALA A 106 -102.96 10.06 -75.34
N LYS A 107 -102.24 10.72 -76.26
CA LYS A 107 -100.78 10.90 -76.16
C LYS A 107 -100.39 11.72 -74.93
N ALA A 108 -101.04 12.86 -74.69
CA ALA A 108 -100.78 13.68 -73.50
C ALA A 108 -101.03 12.89 -72.19
N ILE A 109 -102.09 12.08 -72.13
CA ILE A 109 -102.35 11.19 -70.97
C ILE A 109 -101.25 10.13 -70.84
N GLY A 110 -100.78 9.55 -71.95
CA GLY A 110 -99.66 8.60 -71.95
C GLY A 110 -98.36 9.21 -71.43
N GLU A 111 -98.01 10.41 -71.89
CA GLU A 111 -96.85 11.17 -71.41
C GLU A 111 -96.96 11.52 -69.93
N LEU A 112 -98.14 11.95 -69.47
CA LEU A 112 -98.40 12.21 -68.04
C LEU A 112 -98.24 10.95 -67.19
N ARG A 113 -98.71 9.79 -67.66
CA ARG A 113 -98.50 8.52 -66.94
C ARG A 113 -97.01 8.18 -66.81
N HIS A 114 -96.24 8.38 -67.88
CA HIS A 114 -94.81 8.11 -67.84
C HIS A 114 -94.06 9.08 -66.90
N GLN A 115 -94.45 10.36 -66.87
CA GLN A 115 -93.93 11.31 -65.90
C GLN A 115 -94.29 10.94 -64.46
N VAL A 116 -95.49 10.39 -64.21
CA VAL A 116 -95.89 9.90 -62.88
C VAL A 116 -95.07 8.69 -62.46
N GLU A 117 -94.80 7.74 -63.37
CA GLU A 117 -93.90 6.61 -63.11
C GLU A 117 -92.47 7.08 -62.75
N ALA A 118 -91.94 8.08 -63.46
CA ALA A 118 -90.65 8.68 -63.15
C ALA A 118 -90.61 9.33 -61.75
N ILE A 119 -91.73 9.92 -61.28
CA ILE A 119 -91.84 10.46 -59.92
C ILE A 119 -91.73 9.35 -58.87
N ASP A 120 -92.36 8.19 -59.12
CA ASP A 120 -92.27 7.04 -58.21
C ASP A 120 -90.84 6.46 -58.15
N GLU A 121 -90.15 6.40 -59.29
CA GLU A 121 -88.73 6.01 -59.34
C GLU A 121 -87.85 7.01 -58.57
N LEU A 122 -88.07 8.32 -58.74
CA LEU A 122 -87.36 9.35 -57.98
C LEU A 122 -87.62 9.23 -56.47
N ARG A 123 -88.87 8.95 -56.05
CA ARG A 123 -89.20 8.71 -54.64
C ARG A 123 -88.43 7.53 -54.08
N ARG A 124 -88.35 6.42 -54.80
CA ARG A 124 -87.57 5.23 -54.40
C ARG A 124 -86.08 5.54 -54.31
N ALA A 125 -85.53 6.31 -55.27
CA ALA A 125 -84.14 6.72 -55.25
C ALA A 125 -83.81 7.64 -54.06
N VAL A 126 -84.71 8.58 -53.73
CA VAL A 126 -84.57 9.45 -52.56
C VAL A 126 -84.62 8.66 -51.26
N GLU A 127 -85.52 7.69 -51.12
CA GLU A 127 -85.58 6.86 -49.92
C GLU A 127 -84.30 6.01 -49.76
N SER A 128 -83.82 5.40 -50.83
CA SER A 128 -82.54 4.67 -50.83
C SER A 128 -81.36 5.57 -50.44
N ARG A 129 -81.33 6.82 -50.93
CA ARG A 129 -80.32 7.80 -50.55
C ARG A 129 -80.40 8.17 -49.07
N ARG A 130 -81.60 8.33 -48.53
CA ARG A 130 -81.84 8.62 -47.11
C ARG A 130 -81.37 7.47 -46.22
N GLU A 131 -81.62 6.22 -46.61
CA GLU A 131 -81.12 5.05 -45.89
C GLU A 131 -79.58 5.01 -45.86
N GLU A 132 -78.94 5.33 -46.99
CA GLU A 132 -77.48 5.39 -47.07
C GLU A 132 -76.92 6.56 -46.25
N GLU A 133 -77.58 7.71 -46.23
CA GLU A 133 -77.19 8.86 -45.41
C GLU A 133 -77.27 8.52 -43.91
N ILE A 134 -78.31 7.80 -43.47
CA ILE A 134 -78.42 7.28 -42.10
C ILE A 134 -77.29 6.28 -41.80
N ARG A 135 -76.94 5.40 -42.75
CA ARG A 135 -75.85 4.43 -42.58
C ARG A 135 -74.50 5.14 -42.46
N ILE A 136 -74.23 6.12 -43.32
CA ILE A 136 -73.01 6.94 -43.28
C ILE A 136 -72.92 7.69 -41.96
N ALA A 137 -74.00 8.35 -41.52
CA ALA A 137 -74.03 9.05 -40.23
C ALA A 137 -73.70 8.13 -39.05
N ARG A 138 -74.23 6.89 -39.04
CA ARG A 138 -73.86 5.89 -38.02
C ARG A 138 -72.38 5.51 -38.09
N SER A 139 -71.85 5.29 -39.28
CA SER A 139 -70.43 4.98 -39.48
C SER A 139 -69.53 6.12 -38.97
N ILE A 140 -69.88 7.37 -39.28
CA ILE A 140 -69.17 8.56 -38.80
C ILE A 140 -69.20 8.61 -37.27
N ALA A 141 -70.36 8.45 -36.64
CA ALA A 141 -70.47 8.44 -35.19
C ALA A 141 -69.67 7.30 -34.53
N THR A 142 -69.56 6.13 -35.17
CA THR A 142 -68.69 5.05 -34.68
C THR A 142 -67.20 5.36 -34.85
N PHE A 143 -66.84 6.08 -35.91
CA PHE A 143 -65.47 6.51 -36.16
C PHE A 143 -65.03 7.57 -35.15
N GLU A 144 -65.87 8.57 -34.88
CA GLU A 144 -65.65 9.58 -33.82
C GLU A 144 -65.41 8.92 -32.47
N LYS A 145 -66.28 7.99 -32.05
CA LYS A 145 -66.08 7.24 -30.80
C LYS A 145 -64.79 6.43 -30.74
N ARG A 146 -64.27 5.97 -31.89
CA ARG A 146 -62.98 5.27 -31.96
C ARG A 146 -61.81 6.25 -31.87
N MET A 147 -61.95 7.44 -32.44
CA MET A 147 -60.97 8.52 -32.30
C MET A 147 -60.89 9.01 -30.86
N ASP A 148 -62.00 9.27 -30.18
CA ASP A 148 -61.99 9.67 -28.77
C ASP A 148 -61.30 8.64 -27.87
N LYS A 149 -61.56 7.34 -28.11
CA LYS A 149 -60.87 6.25 -27.39
C LYS A 149 -59.38 6.19 -27.72
N PHE A 150 -59.01 6.48 -28.96
CA PHE A 150 -57.62 6.50 -29.38
C PHE A 150 -56.88 7.65 -28.71
N GLU A 151 -57.46 8.87 -28.70
CA GLU A 151 -56.91 10.04 -28.01
C GLU A 151 -56.78 9.79 -26.51
N ALA A 152 -57.83 9.29 -25.84
CA ALA A 152 -57.76 8.96 -24.42
C ALA A 152 -56.67 7.91 -24.11
N GLY A 153 -56.53 6.89 -24.98
CA GLY A 153 -55.48 5.89 -24.84
C GLY A 153 -54.08 6.43 -25.15
N ASP A 154 -53.97 7.46 -25.98
CA ASP A 154 -52.70 8.14 -26.28
C ASP A 154 -52.27 9.03 -25.10
N GLU A 155 -53.21 9.78 -24.50
CA GLU A 155 -52.96 10.55 -23.28
C GLU A 155 -52.59 9.65 -22.09
N GLU A 156 -53.22 8.48 -21.95
CA GLU A 156 -52.84 7.50 -20.93
C GLU A 156 -51.43 6.94 -21.17
N ARG A 157 -51.09 6.62 -22.43
CA ARG A 157 -49.73 6.21 -22.81
C ARG A 157 -48.70 7.32 -22.55
N GLY A 158 -49.04 8.58 -22.84
CA GLY A 158 -48.21 9.75 -22.54
C GLY A 158 -47.92 9.87 -21.05
N ARG A 159 -48.97 9.80 -20.21
CA ARG A 159 -48.82 9.81 -18.74
C ARG A 159 -47.99 8.64 -18.21
N ALA A 160 -48.18 7.45 -18.76
CA ALA A 160 -47.39 6.27 -18.39
C ALA A 160 -45.91 6.41 -18.77
N LEU A 161 -45.62 6.99 -19.95
CA LEU A 161 -44.26 7.28 -20.38
C LEU A 161 -43.57 8.32 -19.49
N GLU A 162 -44.27 9.42 -19.15
CA GLU A 162 -43.75 10.43 -18.24
C GLU A 162 -43.44 9.85 -16.86
N ALA A 163 -44.34 9.02 -16.31
CA ALA A 163 -44.13 8.33 -15.04
C ALA A 163 -42.91 7.38 -15.11
N ALA A 164 -42.77 6.62 -16.19
CA ALA A 164 -41.64 5.73 -16.41
C ALA A 164 -40.30 6.50 -16.53
N GLU A 165 -40.30 7.66 -17.20
CA GLU A 165 -39.12 8.53 -17.26
C GLU A 165 -38.75 9.12 -15.89
N GLN A 166 -39.73 9.56 -15.11
CA GLN A 166 -39.49 10.05 -13.76
C GLN A 166 -38.92 8.95 -12.86
N MET A 167 -39.47 7.74 -12.93
CA MET A 167 -38.96 6.57 -12.22
C MET A 167 -37.52 6.25 -12.63
N ARG A 168 -37.22 6.24 -13.94
CA ARG A 168 -35.84 6.07 -14.44
C ARG A 168 -34.88 7.16 -13.94
N ARG A 169 -35.31 8.42 -13.90
CA ARG A 169 -34.50 9.53 -13.36
C ARG A 169 -34.23 9.33 -11.87
N GLN A 170 -35.24 8.90 -11.11
CA GLN A 170 -35.10 8.61 -9.68
C GLN A 170 -34.15 7.42 -9.44
N ASP A 171 -34.31 6.33 -10.19
CA ASP A 171 -33.45 5.16 -10.07
C ASP A 171 -32.01 5.48 -10.46
N SER A 172 -31.78 6.29 -11.50
CA SER A 172 -30.45 6.76 -11.86
C SER A 172 -29.79 7.59 -10.75
N ARG A 173 -30.56 8.39 -9.99
CA ARG A 173 -30.05 9.15 -8.84
C ARG A 173 -29.67 8.20 -7.70
N ARG A 174 -30.56 7.26 -7.35
CA ARG A 174 -30.28 6.22 -6.33
C ARG A 174 -29.05 5.39 -6.68
N LEU A 175 -28.90 4.99 -7.94
CA LEU A 175 -27.72 4.27 -8.42
C LEU A 175 -26.43 5.08 -8.27
N SER A 176 -26.48 6.39 -8.55
CA SER A 176 -25.35 7.28 -8.33
C SER A 176 -25.02 7.45 -6.85
N GLU A 177 -26.02 7.60 -5.98
CA GLU A 177 -25.86 7.67 -4.53
C GLU A 177 -25.20 6.39 -4.00
N TRP A 178 -25.72 5.21 -4.37
CA TRP A 178 -25.12 3.92 -4.01
C TRP A 178 -23.70 3.76 -4.54
N SER A 179 -23.43 4.19 -5.78
CA SER A 179 -22.07 4.16 -6.34
C SER A 179 -21.11 5.02 -5.49
N ASN A 180 -21.57 6.17 -5.01
CA ASN A 180 -20.78 7.04 -4.14
C ASN A 180 -20.55 6.42 -2.76
N GLU A 181 -21.58 5.83 -2.14
CA GLU A 181 -21.45 5.13 -0.85
C GLU A 181 -20.50 3.93 -0.93
N VAL A 182 -20.54 3.17 -2.04
CA VAL A 182 -19.61 2.07 -2.30
C VAL A 182 -18.19 2.58 -2.47
N ALA A 183 -17.98 3.69 -3.18
CA ALA A 183 -16.67 4.31 -3.33
C ALA A 183 -16.12 4.80 -1.98
N GLU A 184 -16.95 5.45 -1.17
CA GLU A 184 -16.57 5.89 0.17
C GLU A 184 -16.22 4.70 1.08
N SER A 185 -17.02 3.64 1.05
CA SER A 185 -16.76 2.42 1.81
C SER A 185 -15.46 1.74 1.39
N ARG A 186 -15.13 1.73 0.10
CA ARG A 186 -13.82 1.26 -0.39
C ARG A 186 -12.66 2.09 0.15
N ASN A 187 -12.77 3.43 0.10
CA ASN A 187 -11.75 4.32 0.63
C ASN A 187 -11.53 4.10 2.14
N ARG A 188 -12.61 3.91 2.92
CA ARG A 188 -12.49 3.55 4.35
C ARG A 188 -11.79 2.22 4.54
N ALA A 189 -12.10 1.20 3.74
CA ALA A 189 -11.45 -0.11 3.81
C ALA A 189 -9.95 -0.05 3.46
N GLU A 190 -9.56 0.76 2.47
CA GLU A 190 -8.15 1.01 2.14
C GLU A 190 -7.41 1.73 3.28
N SER A 191 -8.03 2.75 3.89
CA SER A 191 -7.46 3.42 5.07
C SER A 191 -7.29 2.46 6.26
N LEU A 192 -8.26 1.58 6.49
CA LEU A 192 -8.16 0.54 7.53
C LEU A 192 -7.05 -0.46 7.22
N ARG A 193 -6.89 -0.90 5.96
CA ARG A 193 -5.75 -1.75 5.56
C ARG A 193 -4.42 -1.06 5.82
N ALA A 194 -4.26 0.19 5.38
CA ALA A 194 -3.03 0.94 5.63
C ALA A 194 -2.72 1.08 7.13
N SER A 195 -3.76 1.28 7.95
CA SER A 195 -3.62 1.29 9.41
C SER A 195 -3.20 -0.07 9.97
N LEU A 196 -3.78 -1.16 9.46
CA LEU A 196 -3.41 -2.53 9.85
C LEU A 196 -1.97 -2.85 9.47
N ASP A 197 -1.52 -2.48 8.26
CA ASP A 197 -0.13 -2.65 7.83
C ASP A 197 0.83 -1.91 8.77
N HIS A 198 0.49 -0.68 9.17
CA HIS A 198 1.26 0.07 10.16
C HIS A 198 1.29 -0.61 11.54
N PHE A 199 0.18 -1.22 11.98
CA PHE A 199 0.16 -2.00 13.22
C PHE A 199 1.01 -3.28 13.10
N ASP A 200 0.99 -3.97 11.96
CA ASP A 200 1.83 -5.16 11.72
C ASP A 200 3.32 -4.80 11.78
N ASP A 201 3.73 -3.71 11.12
CA ASP A 201 5.10 -3.20 11.20
C ASP A 201 5.52 -2.86 12.63
N ARG A 202 4.63 -2.25 13.42
CA ARG A 202 4.88 -1.96 14.84
C ARG A 202 4.99 -3.22 15.68
N ILE A 203 4.13 -4.22 15.43
CA ILE A 203 4.18 -5.51 16.13
C ILE A 203 5.52 -6.19 15.83
N ARG A 204 5.92 -6.30 14.57
CA ARG A 204 7.23 -6.86 14.17
C ARG A 204 8.39 -6.13 14.84
N ALA A 205 8.35 -4.79 14.89
CA ALA A 205 9.37 -4.01 15.58
C ALA A 205 9.41 -4.28 17.10
N MET A 206 8.25 -4.49 17.73
CA MET A 206 8.20 -4.89 19.13
C MET A 206 8.69 -6.31 19.36
N GLU A 207 8.37 -7.26 18.48
CA GLU A 207 8.88 -8.65 18.54
C GLU A 207 10.41 -8.69 18.45
N VAL A 208 11.00 -7.90 17.54
CA VAL A 208 12.47 -7.77 17.44
C VAL A 208 13.06 -7.21 18.74
N ARG A 209 12.49 -6.12 19.27
CA ARG A 209 12.95 -5.55 20.56
C ARG A 209 12.79 -6.51 21.72
N GLN A 210 11.70 -7.28 21.74
CA GLN A 210 11.48 -8.30 22.76
C GLN A 210 12.55 -9.39 22.68
N ALA A 211 12.85 -9.89 21.48
CA ALA A 211 13.90 -10.89 21.27
C ALA A 211 15.28 -10.36 21.69
N GLU A 212 15.59 -9.08 21.40
CA GLU A 212 16.82 -8.43 21.86
C GLU A 212 16.90 -8.36 23.40
N ILE A 213 15.79 -7.99 24.08
CA ILE A 213 15.73 -7.96 25.54
C ILE A 213 15.87 -9.36 26.14
N GLU A 214 15.21 -10.36 25.57
CA GLU A 214 15.32 -11.76 26.00
C GLU A 214 16.75 -12.28 25.87
N SER A 215 17.43 -11.95 24.76
CA SER A 215 18.85 -12.27 24.56
C SER A 215 19.74 -11.57 25.60
N ALA A 216 19.56 -10.27 25.79
CA ALA A 216 20.34 -9.49 26.76
C ALA A 216 20.12 -9.96 28.22
N GLU A 217 18.90 -10.36 28.57
CA GLU A 217 18.60 -10.98 29.88
C GLU A 217 19.25 -12.35 30.01
N GLY A 218 19.31 -13.14 28.94
CA GLY A 218 20.06 -14.40 28.88
C GLY A 218 21.54 -14.19 29.18
N GLU A 219 22.19 -13.27 28.45
CA GLU A 219 23.60 -12.91 28.65
C GLU A 219 23.85 -12.38 30.08
N ARG A 220 22.96 -11.53 30.61
CA ARG A 220 23.06 -11.01 31.98
C ARG A 220 23.01 -12.12 33.02
N ARG A 221 22.10 -13.09 32.86
CA ARG A 221 21.98 -14.25 33.76
C ARG A 221 23.23 -15.14 33.69
N GLU A 222 23.75 -15.38 32.49
CA GLU A 222 24.99 -16.15 32.32
C GLU A 222 26.17 -15.44 32.99
N ALA A 223 26.35 -14.14 32.74
CA ALA A 223 27.38 -13.34 33.39
C ALA A 223 27.24 -13.33 34.91
N GLN A 224 26.01 -13.27 35.43
CA GLN A 224 25.74 -13.36 36.86
C GLN A 224 26.14 -14.74 37.44
N ASN A 225 25.81 -15.82 36.75
CA ASN A 225 26.20 -17.18 37.17
C ASN A 225 27.72 -17.33 37.19
N VAL A 226 28.41 -16.90 36.14
CA VAL A 226 29.87 -16.91 36.08
C VAL A 226 30.48 -16.09 37.22
N PHE A 227 29.92 -14.92 37.53
CA PHE A 227 30.37 -14.12 38.67
C PHE A 227 30.18 -14.85 40.01
N LEU A 228 29.01 -15.46 40.23
CA LEU A 228 28.74 -16.24 41.44
C LEU A 228 29.70 -17.43 41.57
N ASP A 229 29.96 -18.16 40.48
CA ASP A 229 30.92 -19.25 40.46
C ASP A 229 32.34 -18.76 40.79
N GLN A 230 32.76 -17.63 40.21
CA GLN A 230 34.04 -17.01 40.55
C GLN A 230 34.12 -16.58 42.03
N GLN A 231 33.05 -16.01 42.59
CA GLN A 231 33.00 -15.69 44.02
C GLN A 231 33.08 -16.94 44.89
N ASN A 232 32.36 -18.00 44.52
CA ASN A 232 32.40 -19.28 45.23
C ASN A 232 33.81 -19.88 45.20
N VAL A 233 34.47 -19.90 44.04
CA VAL A 233 35.87 -20.36 43.91
C VAL A 233 36.79 -19.54 44.80
N ARG A 234 36.69 -18.20 44.76
CA ARG A 234 37.47 -17.32 45.63
C ARG A 234 37.24 -17.63 47.10
N MET A 235 35.98 -17.81 47.53
CA MET A 235 35.65 -18.16 48.91
C MET A 235 36.27 -19.49 49.34
N VAL A 236 36.21 -20.52 48.49
CA VAL A 236 36.85 -21.81 48.74
C VAL A 236 38.38 -21.67 48.83
N GLU A 237 39.00 -20.89 47.94
CA GLU A 237 40.43 -20.59 48.00
C GLU A 237 40.81 -19.83 49.27
N PHE A 238 40.03 -18.83 49.68
CA PHE A 238 40.21 -18.11 50.92
C PHE A 238 40.11 -19.06 52.12
N GLU A 239 39.10 -19.92 52.18
CA GLU A 239 38.99 -20.93 53.23
C GLU A 239 40.18 -21.89 53.25
N ARG A 240 40.67 -22.30 52.07
CA ARG A 240 41.85 -23.16 51.94
C ARG A 240 43.09 -22.45 52.50
N ILE A 241 43.36 -21.23 52.06
CA ILE A 241 44.48 -20.40 52.54
C ILE A 241 44.34 -20.16 54.03
N TRP A 242 43.14 -19.83 54.51
CA TRP A 242 42.88 -19.63 55.93
C TRP A 242 43.20 -20.86 56.76
N LYS A 243 42.68 -22.04 56.36
CA LYS A 243 43.01 -23.32 57.01
C LYS A 243 44.51 -23.61 56.98
N GLU A 244 45.20 -23.28 55.89
CA GLU A 244 46.66 -23.42 55.79
C GLU A 244 47.40 -22.47 56.75
N GLN A 245 46.98 -21.21 56.86
CA GLN A 245 47.57 -20.27 57.83
C GLN A 245 47.31 -20.69 59.27
N VAL A 246 46.10 -21.16 59.59
CA VAL A 246 45.78 -21.71 60.92
C VAL A 246 46.71 -22.88 61.24
N ARG A 247 46.89 -23.84 60.33
CA ARG A 247 47.84 -24.95 60.51
C ARG A 247 49.27 -24.47 60.73
N ARG A 248 49.72 -23.43 60.01
CA ARG A 248 51.05 -22.83 60.19
C ARG A 248 51.19 -22.17 61.56
N ILE A 249 50.15 -21.46 62.03
CA ILE A 249 50.13 -20.84 63.35
C ILE A 249 50.14 -21.93 64.44
N ASP A 250 49.35 -22.98 64.31
CA ASP A 250 49.34 -24.10 65.25
C ASP A 250 50.73 -24.77 65.31
N ALA A 251 51.34 -25.02 64.15
CA ALA A 251 52.70 -25.56 64.07
C ALA A 251 53.75 -24.62 64.70
N PHE A 252 53.62 -23.31 64.48
CA PHE A 252 54.47 -22.30 65.11
C PHE A 252 54.25 -22.25 66.62
N GLU A 253 53.02 -22.41 67.11
CA GLU A 253 52.73 -22.47 68.54
C GLU A 253 53.38 -23.68 69.20
N VAL A 254 53.30 -24.86 68.57
CA VAL A 254 54.01 -26.07 69.02
C VAL A 254 55.52 -25.84 69.05
N GLN A 255 56.09 -25.30 67.97
CA GLN A 255 57.52 -25.00 67.91
C GLN A 255 57.93 -23.96 68.96
N SER A 256 57.09 -22.95 69.22
CA SER A 256 57.32 -21.93 70.25
C SER A 256 57.30 -22.53 71.65
N LYS A 257 56.36 -23.46 71.93
CA LYS A 257 56.34 -24.23 73.18
C LYS A 257 57.60 -25.07 73.35
N GLU A 258 58.01 -25.81 72.32
CA GLU A 258 59.27 -26.57 72.35
C GLU A 258 60.48 -25.66 72.56
N MET A 259 60.52 -24.49 71.90
CA MET A 259 61.62 -23.53 72.06
C MET A 259 61.62 -22.95 73.47
N ALA A 260 60.46 -22.66 74.07
CA ALA A 260 60.34 -22.20 75.44
C ALA A 260 60.81 -23.29 76.43
N GLU A 261 60.44 -24.55 76.23
CA GLU A 261 60.94 -25.69 77.01
C GLU A 261 62.45 -25.82 76.88
N ARG A 262 63.00 -25.78 75.65
CA ARG A 262 64.45 -25.79 75.41
C ARG A 262 65.13 -24.60 76.09
N ALA A 263 64.56 -23.40 76.02
CA ALA A 263 65.09 -22.22 76.68
C ALA A 263 65.11 -22.38 78.20
N GLN A 264 64.06 -22.98 78.79
CA GLN A 264 64.05 -23.30 80.21
C GLN A 264 65.15 -24.31 80.58
N VAL A 265 65.33 -25.38 79.80
CA VAL A 265 66.43 -26.33 80.00
C VAL A 265 67.79 -25.64 79.83
N TYR A 266 67.94 -24.75 78.86
CA TYR A 266 69.16 -23.95 78.70
C TYR A 266 69.39 -23.02 79.89
N ASP A 267 68.36 -22.38 80.43
CA ASP A 267 68.48 -21.55 81.64
C ASP A 267 68.86 -22.37 82.86
N GLU A 268 68.27 -23.56 83.04
CA GLU A 268 68.62 -24.49 84.12
C GLU A 268 70.06 -24.98 83.99
N THR A 269 70.48 -25.40 82.79
CA THR A 269 71.87 -25.79 82.53
C THR A 269 72.82 -24.60 82.71
N HIS A 270 72.46 -23.39 82.28
CA HIS A 270 73.27 -22.19 82.48
C HIS A 270 73.39 -21.81 83.96
N ARG A 271 72.31 -21.94 84.74
CA ARG A 271 72.35 -21.78 86.21
C ARG A 271 73.25 -22.84 86.86
N SER A 272 73.13 -24.09 86.43
CA SER A 272 73.99 -25.18 86.93
C SER A 272 75.47 -24.95 86.57
N MET A 273 75.76 -24.48 85.35
CA MET A 273 77.11 -24.08 84.93
C MET A 273 77.62 -22.90 85.74
N LYS A 274 76.79 -21.89 86.03
CA LYS A 274 77.18 -20.79 86.90
C LYS A 274 77.49 -21.28 88.31
N LEU A 275 76.69 -22.20 88.87
CA LEU A 275 76.98 -22.82 90.17
C LEU A 275 78.32 -23.56 90.11
N LEU A 276 78.53 -24.43 89.12
CA LEU A 276 79.81 -25.11 88.90
C LEU A 276 80.97 -24.13 88.72
N HIS A 277 80.78 -23.02 88.01
CA HIS A 277 81.80 -21.99 87.85
C HIS A 277 82.12 -21.32 89.18
N THR A 278 81.12 -20.97 89.99
CA THR A 278 81.35 -20.42 91.33
C THR A 278 82.00 -21.43 92.29
N GLU A 279 81.69 -22.71 92.16
CA GLU A 279 82.36 -23.78 92.91
C GLU A 279 83.82 -23.94 92.45
N LEU A 280 84.05 -23.87 91.14
CA LEU A 280 85.40 -23.89 90.55
C LEU A 280 86.21 -22.67 91.00
N ASP A 281 85.63 -21.46 90.99
CA ASP A 281 86.27 -20.24 91.48
C ASP A 281 86.63 -20.37 92.97
N LYS A 282 85.72 -20.92 93.80
CA LYS A 282 86.04 -21.21 95.21
C LYS A 282 87.16 -22.24 95.35
N ALA A 283 87.18 -23.27 94.51
CA ALA A 283 88.26 -24.25 94.50
C ALA A 283 89.59 -23.62 94.05
N LEU A 284 89.57 -22.73 93.05
CA LEU A 284 90.72 -21.96 92.58
C LEU A 284 91.21 -20.96 93.64
N GLU A 285 90.32 -20.26 94.33
CA GLU A 285 90.67 -19.40 95.47
C GLU A 285 91.26 -20.22 96.63
N GLY A 286 90.70 -21.39 96.91
CA GLY A 286 91.26 -22.34 97.87
C GLY A 286 92.63 -22.83 97.45
N MET A 287 92.82 -23.13 96.16
CA MET A 287 94.10 -23.54 95.59
C MET A 287 95.11 -22.37 95.62
N ALA A 288 94.69 -21.14 95.35
CA ALA A 288 95.51 -19.94 95.46
C ALA A 288 95.91 -19.65 96.91
N ARG A 289 95.01 -19.86 97.88
CA ARG A 289 95.35 -19.84 99.31
C ARG A 289 96.35 -20.92 99.67
N ASN A 290 96.12 -22.16 99.28
CA ASN A 290 97.05 -23.26 99.54
C ASN A 290 98.42 -23.01 98.89
N VAL A 291 98.46 -22.48 97.67
CA VAL A 291 99.71 -22.07 97.00
C VAL A 291 100.35 -20.91 97.76
N GLY A 292 99.59 -19.92 98.23
CA GLY A 292 100.09 -18.85 99.08
C GLY A 292 100.68 -19.36 100.39
N GLU A 293 100.01 -20.30 101.06
CA GLU A 293 100.51 -20.98 102.26
C GLU A 293 101.77 -21.80 101.97
N ILE A 294 101.84 -22.50 100.83
CA ILE A 294 103.04 -23.23 100.39
C ILE A 294 104.18 -22.26 100.08
N VAL A 295 103.92 -21.12 99.45
CA VAL A 295 104.91 -20.09 99.15
C VAL A 295 105.41 -19.44 100.45
N GLU A 296 104.54 -19.13 101.41
CA GLU A 296 104.96 -18.61 102.72
C GLU A 296 105.72 -19.66 103.54
N MET A 297 105.32 -20.94 103.48
CA MET A 297 106.08 -22.07 104.06
C MET A 297 107.47 -22.17 103.44
N GLN A 298 107.58 -22.07 102.10
CA GLN A 298 108.87 -22.05 101.41
C GLN A 298 109.68 -20.81 101.77
N ARG A 299 109.06 -19.63 101.85
CA ARG A 299 109.72 -18.37 102.22
C ARG A 299 110.26 -18.43 103.65
N LEU A 300 109.48 -18.94 104.60
CA LEU A 300 109.91 -19.18 105.98
C LEU A 300 111.03 -20.21 106.04
N SER A 301 110.98 -21.27 105.25
CA SER A 301 112.06 -22.26 105.13
C SER A 301 113.34 -21.63 104.57
N ASP A 302 113.23 -20.80 103.54
CA ASP A 302 114.36 -20.10 102.92
C ASP A 302 114.96 -19.03 103.86
N ASP A 303 114.14 -18.28 104.59
CA ASP A 303 114.61 -17.34 105.61
C ASP A 303 115.32 -18.08 106.76
N ARG A 304 114.84 -19.29 107.13
CA ARG A 304 115.51 -20.17 108.09
C ARG A 304 116.86 -20.64 107.56
N HIS A 305 116.93 -21.11 106.32
CA HIS A 305 118.19 -21.50 105.67
C HIS A 305 119.17 -20.32 105.54
N LYS A 306 118.68 -19.11 105.24
CA LYS A 306 119.52 -17.90 105.19
C LYS A 306 120.05 -17.52 106.57
N GLN A 307 119.25 -17.64 107.62
CA GLN A 307 119.72 -17.42 108.99
C GLN A 307 120.75 -18.45 109.41
N GLU A 308 120.52 -19.74 109.13
CA GLU A 308 121.50 -20.80 109.38
C GLU A 308 122.80 -20.57 108.60
N TRP A 309 122.71 -20.10 107.35
CA TRP A 309 123.88 -19.72 106.55
C TRP A 309 124.64 -18.50 107.11
N ALA A 310 123.93 -17.48 107.60
CA ALA A 310 124.55 -16.32 108.23
C ALA A 310 125.26 -16.68 109.56
N VAL A 311 124.66 -17.58 110.35
CA VAL A 311 125.28 -18.12 111.57
C VAL A 311 126.53 -18.94 111.22
N PHE A 312 126.44 -19.81 110.21
CA PHE A 312 127.59 -20.57 109.72
C PHE A 312 128.74 -19.66 109.25
N GLN A 313 128.44 -18.63 108.46
CA GLN A 313 129.45 -17.64 108.04
C GLN A 313 130.06 -16.89 109.22
N ALA A 314 129.26 -16.50 110.22
CA ALA A 314 129.78 -15.81 111.41
C ALA A 314 130.68 -16.71 112.26
N GLU A 315 130.35 -18.00 112.39
CA GLU A 315 131.20 -18.98 113.05
C GLU A 315 132.50 -19.24 112.28
N ASP A 316 132.43 -19.36 110.95
CA ASP A 316 133.60 -19.56 110.11
C ASP A 316 134.53 -18.34 110.13
N GLN A 317 133.98 -17.11 110.10
CA GLN A 317 134.75 -15.87 110.26
C GLN A 317 135.47 -15.81 111.62
N LYS A 318 134.84 -16.32 112.69
CA LYS A 318 135.46 -16.43 114.03
C LYS A 318 136.56 -17.49 114.06
N ARG A 319 136.36 -18.65 113.42
CA ARG A 319 137.40 -19.69 113.31
C ARG A 319 138.58 -19.18 112.50
N TRP A 320 138.32 -18.42 111.44
CA TRP A 320 139.34 -17.86 110.57
C TRP A 320 140.14 -16.74 111.22
N SER A 321 139.51 -15.88 112.03
CA SER A 321 140.24 -14.88 112.81
C SER A 321 141.08 -15.51 113.93
N ALA A 322 140.58 -16.54 114.61
CA ALA A 322 141.32 -17.27 115.63
C ALA A 322 142.52 -18.05 115.05
N PHE A 323 142.36 -18.71 113.89
CA PHE A 323 143.44 -19.39 113.19
C PHE A 323 144.52 -18.41 112.72
N ARG A 324 144.13 -17.28 112.12
CA ARG A 324 145.06 -16.26 111.64
C ARG A 324 145.84 -15.62 112.79
N GLY A 325 145.19 -15.32 113.91
CA GLY A 325 145.85 -14.81 115.12
C GLY A 325 146.87 -15.79 115.69
N ALA A 326 146.49 -17.07 115.85
CA ALA A 326 147.41 -18.10 116.33
C ALA A 326 148.58 -18.39 115.37
N HIS A 327 148.37 -18.20 114.07
CA HIS A 327 149.40 -18.36 113.04
C HIS A 327 150.38 -17.17 113.01
N ASP A 328 149.90 -15.94 113.16
CA ASP A 328 150.74 -14.73 113.25
C ASP A 328 151.60 -14.73 114.51
N GLU A 329 151.09 -15.26 115.63
CA GLU A 329 151.85 -15.38 116.89
C GLU A 329 152.99 -16.40 116.79
N ARG A 330 152.76 -17.52 116.07
CA ARG A 330 153.81 -18.51 115.77
C ARG A 330 154.88 -17.98 114.83
N TRP A 331 154.52 -17.13 113.86
CA TRP A 331 155.49 -16.52 112.95
C TRP A 331 156.39 -15.49 113.63
N ARG A 332 155.87 -14.67 114.54
CA ARG A 332 156.69 -13.74 115.32
C ARG A 332 157.67 -14.45 116.26
N GLU A 333 157.28 -15.60 116.80
CA GLU A 333 158.17 -16.43 117.63
C GLU A 333 159.25 -17.11 116.77
N HIS A 334 158.89 -17.56 115.56
CA HIS A 334 159.83 -18.11 114.58
C HIS A 334 160.87 -17.06 114.14
N ASP A 335 160.46 -15.83 113.83
CA ASP A 335 161.38 -14.75 113.44
C ASP A 335 162.39 -14.40 114.56
N ARG A 336 161.95 -14.38 115.84
CA ARG A 336 162.86 -14.16 116.98
C ARG A 336 163.92 -15.27 117.14
N ILE A 337 163.56 -16.52 116.82
CA ILE A 337 164.50 -17.64 116.88
C ILE A 337 165.53 -17.54 115.76
N HIS A 338 165.10 -17.20 114.55
CA HIS A 338 166.01 -17.00 113.41
C HIS A 338 166.96 -15.81 113.62
N GLU A 339 166.49 -14.74 114.25
CA GLU A 339 167.32 -13.57 114.56
C GLU A 339 168.40 -13.88 115.61
N LYS A 340 168.10 -14.75 116.59
CA LYS A 340 169.10 -15.30 117.52
C LYS A 340 170.11 -16.22 116.85
N GLN A 341 169.66 -17.09 115.94
CA GLN A 341 170.54 -17.99 115.19
C GLN A 341 171.45 -17.22 114.22
N ALA A 342 170.97 -16.12 113.64
CA ALA A 342 171.78 -15.23 112.80
C ALA A 342 172.93 -14.60 113.59
N ALA A 343 172.69 -14.16 114.82
CA ALA A 343 173.71 -13.58 115.69
C ALA A 343 174.80 -14.60 116.11
N GLU A 344 174.44 -15.87 116.33
CA GLU A 344 175.40 -16.94 116.64
C GLU A 344 176.28 -17.31 115.43
N ILE A 345 175.75 -17.24 114.21
CA ILE A 345 176.49 -17.47 112.96
C ILE A 345 177.53 -16.36 112.70
N GLU A 346 177.18 -15.11 112.99
CA GLU A 346 178.10 -13.97 112.84
C GLU A 346 179.29 -14.07 113.82
N GLN A 347 179.05 -14.58 115.02
CA GLN A 347 180.10 -14.80 116.02
C GLN A 347 181.07 -15.93 115.62
N LEU A 348 180.56 -17.00 114.98
CA LEU A 348 181.37 -18.10 114.43
C LEU A 348 182.21 -17.67 113.21
N GLN A 349 181.68 -16.78 112.37
CA GLN A 349 182.44 -16.22 111.24
C GLN A 349 183.64 -15.39 111.71
N SER A 350 183.48 -14.62 112.79
CA SER A 350 184.58 -13.85 113.39
C SER A 350 185.73 -14.76 113.88
N THR A 351 185.40 -15.89 114.51
CA THR A 351 186.40 -16.85 115.00
C THR A 351 187.12 -17.60 113.88
N ALA A 352 186.40 -17.97 112.82
CA ALA A 352 186.98 -18.63 111.65
C ALA A 352 187.94 -17.71 110.87
N SER A 353 187.64 -16.41 110.83
CA SER A 353 188.47 -15.40 110.16
C SER A 353 189.82 -15.22 110.85
N GLN A 354 189.85 -15.30 112.18
CA GLN A 354 191.07 -15.18 112.99
C GLN A 354 192.01 -16.39 112.81
N ALA A 355 191.45 -17.61 112.76
CA ALA A 355 192.22 -18.84 112.53
C ALA A 355 192.86 -18.91 111.14
N LEU A 356 192.21 -18.34 110.11
CA LEU A 356 192.75 -18.29 108.76
C LEU A 356 193.98 -17.36 108.66
N HIS A 357 194.00 -16.27 109.46
CA HIS A 357 195.12 -15.32 109.47
C HIS A 357 196.40 -15.93 110.06
N GLU A 358 196.29 -16.81 111.04
CA GLU A 358 197.44 -17.49 111.67
C GLU A 358 198.04 -18.59 110.78
N SER A 359 197.22 -19.29 109.99
CA SER A 359 197.70 -20.36 109.09
C SER A 359 198.54 -19.84 107.91
N VAL A 360 198.29 -18.61 107.45
CA VAL A 360 199.04 -18.03 106.31
C VAL A 360 200.44 -17.58 106.72
N GLN A 361 200.62 -17.14 107.97
CA GLN A 361 201.94 -16.73 108.48
C GLN A 361 202.94 -17.89 108.65
N LEU A 362 202.45 -19.12 108.83
CA LEU A 362 203.28 -20.33 108.93
C LEU A 362 203.76 -20.86 107.57
N GLY A 363 203.03 -20.58 106.48
CA GLY A 363 203.29 -21.12 105.14
C GLY A 363 204.59 -20.62 104.51
N ASP A 364 204.83 -19.31 104.48
CA ASP A 364 205.92 -18.80 103.63
C ASP A 364 207.28 -18.66 104.33
N HIS A 365 207.32 -18.87 105.65
CA HIS A 365 208.57 -19.08 106.37
C HIS A 365 209.29 -20.37 105.90
N VAL A 366 208.54 -21.33 105.32
CA VAL A 366 209.04 -22.61 104.79
C VAL A 366 209.56 -22.49 103.36
N GLN A 367 208.93 -21.67 102.50
CA GLN A 367 209.37 -21.51 101.11
C GLN A 367 210.75 -20.87 100.97
N ARG A 368 211.14 -19.95 101.87
CA ARG A 368 212.47 -19.33 101.88
C ARG A 368 213.62 -20.32 102.13
N ARG A 369 213.34 -21.49 102.72
CA ARG A 369 214.36 -22.46 103.16
C ARG A 369 214.69 -23.52 102.11
N ILE A 370 213.82 -23.73 101.12
CA ILE A 370 213.98 -24.77 100.09
C ILE A 370 214.79 -24.27 98.89
N ALA A 371 214.75 -22.97 98.57
CA ALA A 371 215.48 -22.45 97.42
C ALA A 371 217.01 -22.36 97.66
N GLU A 372 217.45 -22.12 98.91
CA GLU A 372 218.87 -22.12 99.30
C GLU A 372 219.54 -23.50 99.19
N LEU A 373 218.78 -24.59 99.04
CA LEU A 373 219.31 -25.95 98.91
C LEU A 373 219.49 -26.40 97.44
N PHE A 374 218.80 -25.77 96.49
CA PHE A 374 218.96 -26.10 95.06
C PHE A 374 220.14 -25.39 94.40
N SER A 375 220.69 -24.35 95.03
CA SER A 375 221.94 -23.70 94.64
C SER A 375 223.19 -24.58 94.85
N LEU A 376 223.11 -25.64 95.66
CA LEU A 376 224.27 -26.43 96.08
C LEU A 376 224.47 -27.76 95.32
N LEU A 377 223.43 -28.27 94.65
CA LEU A 377 223.43 -29.67 94.16
C LEU A 377 223.77 -29.84 92.68
N ARG A 378 223.76 -28.77 91.87
CA ARG A 378 224.08 -28.89 90.44
C ARG A 378 225.44 -28.33 90.02
N GLU A 379 226.11 -27.64 90.94
CA GLU A 379 227.57 -27.40 90.90
C GLU A 379 228.39 -28.71 90.89
N TRP A 380 227.79 -29.88 91.16
CA TRP A 380 228.52 -31.13 91.40
C TRP A 380 228.45 -32.21 90.31
N ALA A 381 227.61 -32.08 89.29
CA ALA A 381 227.30 -33.22 88.40
C ALA A 381 227.91 -33.17 86.98
N LEU A 382 228.69 -32.16 86.60
CA LEU A 382 229.20 -32.04 85.22
C LEU A 382 230.71 -31.86 85.06
N GLU A 383 231.52 -32.04 86.11
CA GLU A 383 232.96 -32.31 85.97
C GLU A 383 233.22 -33.82 85.99
N GLY A 384 233.23 -34.43 84.79
CA GLY A 384 233.43 -35.86 84.60
C GLY A 384 233.75 -36.32 83.17
N GLU A 385 234.27 -35.45 82.30
CA GLU A 385 235.23 -35.84 81.26
C GLU A 385 236.31 -34.76 81.14
N GLN A 386 237.55 -35.18 81.44
CA GLN A 386 238.86 -34.57 81.11
C GLN A 386 239.47 -33.50 82.05
N PRO A 387 240.81 -33.53 82.25
CA PRO A 387 241.38 -34.17 83.45
C PRO A 387 242.54 -33.40 84.13
N SER A 388 242.96 -33.92 85.29
CA SER A 388 244.34 -33.87 85.84
C SER A 388 244.87 -32.61 86.57
N GLY A 389 245.12 -32.75 87.89
CA GLY A 389 246.45 -32.48 88.48
C GLY A 389 246.58 -31.66 89.79
N ARG A 390 247.36 -32.19 90.77
CA ARG A 390 248.13 -31.57 91.93
C ARG A 390 247.33 -30.87 93.07
N VAL A 391 247.65 -30.83 94.40
CA VAL A 391 248.82 -30.90 95.37
C VAL A 391 249.54 -29.55 95.68
N ARG A 392 249.84 -29.32 97.00
CA ARG A 392 250.68 -28.32 97.75
C ARG A 392 250.40 -26.81 97.63
#